data_AF-A0A2H0G3N2-F1
#
_entry.id   AF-A0A2H0G3N2-F1
#
_cell.length_a   1.000
_cell.length_b   1.000
_cell.length_c   1.000
_cell.angle_alpha   90.00
_cell.angle_beta   90.00
_cell.angle_gamma   90.00
#
_symmetry.space_group_name_H-M   'P 1'
#
loop_
_entity.id
_entity.type
_entity.pdbx_description
1 polymer ?
#
loop_
_entity_poly.entity_id
_entity_poly.type
_entity_poly.pdbx_seq_one_letter_code
_entity_poly.pdbx_strand_id
1 'polypeptide(L)'
;MKSATLPKNFPNSQEAWEKLIADAPGEDRPPTPEEEARRKNAVVSHSLPELRENLAARRRGMQKAPTKVPTTIRFDADVLAELKASGRGWQTRVNDAMREWLKAHSPV
;
A
#
# COMPACT_ATOMS: atom_id res chain seq x y z
N MET A 1 23.80 31.11 -15.21
CA MET A 1 23.14 29.79 -15.22
C MET A 1 23.42 29.15 -13.88
N LYS A 2 22.40 28.86 -13.05
CA LYS A 2 22.60 28.31 -11.70
C LYS A 2 23.04 26.86 -11.83
N SER A 3 24.24 26.55 -11.36
CA SER A 3 24.78 25.19 -11.27
C SER A 3 23.78 24.31 -10.50
N ALA A 4 23.37 23.21 -11.13
CA ALA A 4 22.45 22.26 -10.54
C ALA A 4 23.07 21.66 -9.27
N THR A 5 22.53 22.02 -8.11
CA THR A 5 22.97 21.45 -6.83
C THR A 5 22.61 19.97 -6.82
N LEU A 6 23.61 19.12 -6.98
CA LEU A 6 23.44 17.67 -6.84
C LEU A 6 23.00 17.34 -5.40
N PRO A 7 22.15 16.32 -5.19
CA PRO A 7 21.75 15.90 -3.85
C PRO A 7 22.97 15.56 -2.99
N LYS A 8 22.86 15.72 -1.66
CA LYS A 8 23.98 15.66 -0.69
C LYS A 8 24.87 14.40 -0.77
N ASN A 9 24.38 13.30 -1.35
CA ASN A 9 25.09 12.03 -1.50
C ASN A 9 25.43 11.66 -2.95
N PHE A 10 25.24 12.57 -3.92
CA PHE A 10 25.58 12.30 -5.32
C PHE A 10 27.00 12.79 -5.64
N PRO A 11 27.77 12.04 -6.46
CA PRO A 11 29.12 12.44 -6.82
C PRO A 11 29.10 13.77 -7.59
N ASN A 12 29.92 14.73 -7.15
CA ASN A 12 30.00 16.08 -7.72
C ASN A 12 31.25 16.32 -8.58
N SER A 13 32.08 15.29 -8.78
CA SER A 13 33.28 15.33 -9.63
C SER A 13 33.40 14.04 -10.44
N GLN A 14 34.11 14.13 -11.57
CA GLN A 14 34.38 12.97 -12.42
C GLN A 14 35.20 11.90 -11.69
N GLU A 15 36.20 12.31 -10.90
CA GLU A 15 37.01 11.38 -10.08
C GLU A 15 36.17 10.64 -9.04
N ALA A 16 35.14 11.28 -8.48
CA ALA A 16 34.21 10.64 -7.56
C ALA A 16 33.31 9.62 -8.28
N TRP A 17 32.93 9.89 -9.53
CA TRP A 17 32.24 8.92 -10.39
C TRP A 17 33.15 7.73 -10.74
N GLU A 18 34.39 7.98 -11.12
CA GLU A 18 35.36 6.93 -11.48
C GLU A 18 35.69 6.03 -10.29
N LYS A 19 35.86 6.59 -9.09
CA LYS A 19 36.01 5.80 -7.86
C LYS A 19 34.80 4.92 -7.57
N LEU A 20 33.58 5.46 -7.74
CA LEU A 20 32.35 4.71 -7.49
C LEU A 20 32.15 3.59 -8.51
N ILE A 21 32.53 3.81 -9.78
CA ILE A 21 32.53 2.78 -10.82
C ILE A 21 33.60 1.71 -10.55
N ALA A 22 34.78 2.10 -10.07
CA ALA A 22 35.85 1.17 -9.73
C ALA A 22 35.56 0.32 -8.47
N ASP A 23 34.83 0.88 -7.50
CA ASP A 23 34.37 0.18 -6.29
C ASP A 23 33.11 -0.65 -6.55
N ALA A 24 32.39 -0.38 -7.65
CA ALA A 24 31.26 -1.20 -8.04
C ALA A 24 31.75 -2.63 -8.33
N PRO A 25 31.05 -3.66 -7.85
CA PRO A 25 31.40 -5.03 -8.16
C PRO A 25 31.39 -5.22 -9.68
N GLY A 26 32.57 -5.51 -10.25
CA GLY A 26 32.80 -5.59 -11.70
C GLY A 26 32.21 -6.80 -12.39
N GLU A 27 31.50 -7.66 -11.66
CA GLU A 27 30.80 -8.83 -12.19
C GLU A 27 29.30 -8.69 -11.92
N ASP A 28 28.47 -9.14 -12.86
CA ASP A 28 27.03 -9.28 -12.65
C ASP A 28 26.80 -10.24 -11.47
N ARG A 29 26.64 -9.68 -10.26
CA ARG A 29 26.34 -10.50 -9.09
C ARG A 29 25.00 -11.20 -9.33
N PRO A 30 24.84 -12.47 -8.92
CA PRO A 30 23.54 -13.11 -9.01
C PRO A 30 22.51 -12.24 -8.27
N PRO A 31 21.30 -12.07 -8.83
CA PRO A 31 20.27 -11.29 -8.19
C PRO A 31 19.98 -11.88 -6.80
N THR A 32 19.85 -11.01 -5.81
CA THR A 32 19.42 -11.45 -4.48
C THR A 32 18.00 -12.02 -4.56
N PRO A 33 17.60 -12.91 -3.64
CA PRO A 33 16.23 -13.44 -3.61
C PRO A 33 15.15 -12.35 -3.58
N GLU A 34 15.40 -11.22 -2.92
CA GLU A 34 14.50 -10.07 -2.90
C GLU A 34 14.37 -9.40 -4.27
N GLU A 35 15.47 -9.26 -5.00
CA GLU A 35 15.48 -8.69 -6.35
C GLU A 35 14.79 -9.62 -7.36
N GLU A 36 14.98 -10.93 -7.22
CA GLU A 36 14.25 -11.92 -8.02
C GLU A 36 12.74 -11.89 -7.74
N ALA A 37 12.35 -11.82 -6.47
CA ALA A 37 10.95 -11.70 -6.07
C ALA A 37 10.32 -10.41 -6.63
N ARG A 38 11.05 -9.29 -6.57
CA ARG A 38 10.63 -8.01 -7.16
C ARG A 38 10.48 -8.12 -8.67
N ARG A 39 11.45 -8.73 -9.37
CA ARG A 39 11.41 -8.95 -10.82
C ARG A 39 10.24 -9.84 -11.23
N LYS A 40 9.98 -10.92 -10.48
CA LYS A 40 8.85 -11.84 -10.72
C LYS A 40 7.49 -11.14 -10.58
N ASN A 41 7.38 -10.16 -9.68
CA ASN A 41 6.15 -9.39 -9.47
C ASN A 41 6.03 -8.15 -10.36
N ALA A 42 7.06 -7.81 -11.15
CA ALA A 42 7.04 -6.64 -12.02
C ALA A 42 5.97 -6.76 -13.12
N VAL A 43 5.58 -5.62 -13.67
CA VAL A 43 4.78 -5.55 -14.91
C VAL A 43 5.76 -5.31 -16.05
N VAL A 44 5.88 -6.28 -16.96
CA VAL A 44 6.68 -6.15 -18.17
C VAL A 44 5.74 -5.76 -19.31
N SER A 45 6.14 -4.78 -20.12
CA SER A 45 5.38 -4.31 -21.28
C SER A 45 6.34 -3.83 -22.37
N HIS A 46 5.99 -4.07 -23.62
CA HIS A 46 6.75 -3.64 -24.80
C HIS A 46 6.13 -2.41 -25.46
N SER A 47 4.96 -1.98 -24.98
CA SER A 47 4.27 -0.78 -25.48
C SER A 47 3.40 -0.12 -24.40
N LEU A 48 3.08 1.16 -24.60
CA LEU A 48 2.20 1.90 -23.69
C LEU A 48 0.76 1.34 -23.65
N PRO A 49 0.15 0.89 -24.76
CA PRO A 49 -1.17 0.23 -24.72
C PRO A 49 -1.17 -1.06 -23.88
N GLU A 50 -0.19 -1.94 -24.09
CA GLU A 50 -0.04 -3.20 -23.36
C GLU A 50 0.16 -2.97 -21.85
N LEU A 51 0.95 -1.95 -21.48
CA LEU A 51 1.12 -1.57 -20.08
C LEU A 51 -0.21 -1.16 -19.44
N ARG A 52 -1.05 -0.41 -20.15
CA ARG A 52 -2.35 0.04 -19.64
C ARG A 52 -3.30 -1.14 -19.41
N GLU A 53 -3.32 -2.12 -20.31
CA GLU A 53 -4.12 -3.33 -20.15
C GLU A 53 -3.65 -4.18 -18.96
N ASN A 54 -2.35 -4.42 -18.85
CA ASN A 54 -1.76 -5.18 -17.74
C ASN A 54 -2.04 -4.52 -16.37
N LEU A 55 -1.98 -3.19 -16.30
CA LEU A 55 -2.30 -2.44 -15.09
C LEU A 55 -3.80 -2.42 -14.80
N ALA A 56 -4.65 -2.36 -15.83
CA ALA A 56 -6.10 -2.43 -15.67
C ALA A 56 -6.53 -3.80 -15.12
N ALA A 57 -5.93 -4.90 -15.58
CA ALA A 57 -6.19 -6.24 -15.08
C ALA A 57 -5.75 -6.45 -13.61
N ARG A 58 -4.66 -5.79 -13.18
CA ARG A 58 -4.16 -5.84 -11.80
C ARG A 58 -4.85 -4.86 -10.84
N ARG A 59 -5.63 -3.90 -11.35
CA ARG A 59 -6.41 -3.01 -10.48
C ARG A 59 -7.55 -3.80 -9.85
N ARG A 60 -7.56 -3.87 -8.51
CA ARG A 60 -8.78 -4.21 -7.77
C ARG A 60 -9.86 -3.26 -8.27
N GLY A 61 -10.95 -3.82 -8.80
CA GLY A 61 -12.04 -3.04 -9.38
C GLY A 61 -12.48 -1.92 -8.45
N MET A 62 -12.98 -0.83 -9.04
CA MET A 62 -13.54 0.27 -8.27
C MET A 62 -14.54 -0.29 -7.26
N GLN A 63 -14.43 0.12 -6.00
CA GLN A 63 -15.40 -0.22 -4.98
C GLN A 63 -16.68 0.57 -5.32
N LYS A 64 -17.49 0.01 -6.24
CA LYS A 64 -18.59 0.70 -6.96
C LYS A 64 -19.62 1.35 -6.03
N ALA A 65 -19.70 0.93 -4.78
CA ALA A 65 -20.35 1.64 -3.70
C ALA A 65 -19.63 1.34 -2.38
N PRO A 66 -19.51 2.30 -1.45
CA PRO A 66 -19.19 1.97 -0.06
C PRO A 66 -20.29 1.04 0.45
N THR A 67 -19.97 -0.22 0.74
CA THR A 67 -20.93 -1.17 1.33
C THR A 67 -21.38 -0.73 2.73
N LYS A 68 -20.66 0.21 3.34
CA LYS A 68 -20.92 0.76 4.67
C LYS A 68 -21.08 2.27 4.54
N VAL A 69 -22.17 2.80 5.09
CA VAL A 69 -22.40 4.23 5.21
C VAL A 69 -21.76 4.71 6.51
N PRO A 70 -20.83 5.69 6.49
CA PRO A 70 -20.31 6.27 7.72
C PRO A 70 -21.41 7.08 8.40
N THR A 71 -21.63 6.85 9.69
CA THR A 71 -22.60 7.60 10.50
C THR A 71 -22.03 7.83 11.88
N THR A 72 -22.27 9.01 12.42
CA THR A 72 -21.86 9.37 13.78
C THR A 72 -22.92 8.87 14.76
N ILE A 73 -22.55 7.91 15.60
CA ILE A 73 -23.38 7.38 16.69
C ILE A 73 -22.67 7.67 18.00
N ARG A 74 -23.42 8.12 19.02
CA ARG A 74 -22.90 8.31 20.38
C ARG A 74 -23.11 7.01 21.16
N PHE A 75 -22.07 6.59 21.88
CA PHE A 75 -22.11 5.48 22.83
C PHE A 75 -21.77 6.03 24.21
N ASP A 76 -22.27 5.37 25.25
CA ASP A 76 -21.80 5.61 26.61
C ASP A 76 -20.31 5.26 26.74
N ALA A 77 -19.63 5.95 27.66
CA ALA A 77 -18.18 5.93 27.76
C ALA A 77 -17.63 4.55 28.14
N ASP A 78 -18.33 3.85 29.04
CA ASP A 78 -18.06 2.49 29.49
C ASP A 78 -18.24 1.48 28.35
N VAL A 79 -19.36 1.56 27.62
CA VAL A 79 -19.64 0.69 26.46
C VAL A 79 -18.55 0.84 25.40
N LEU A 80 -18.15 2.08 25.08
CA LEU A 80 -17.10 2.33 24.09
C LEU A 80 -15.74 1.78 24.55
N ALA A 81 -15.45 1.84 25.86
CA ALA A 81 -14.22 1.31 26.43
C ALA A 81 -14.14 -0.21 26.28
N GLU A 82 -15.20 -0.93 26.66
CA GLU A 82 -15.30 -2.39 26.50
C GLU A 82 -15.20 -2.83 25.04
N LEU A 83 -15.89 -2.12 24.14
CA LEU A 83 -15.83 -2.40 22.71
C LEU A 83 -14.40 -2.23 22.18
N LYS A 84 -13.70 -1.15 22.52
CA LYS A 84 -12.30 -0.94 22.11
C LYS A 84 -11.35 -1.95 22.73
N ALA A 85 -11.59 -2.36 23.98
CA ALA A 85 -10.79 -3.37 24.68
C ALA A 85 -10.80 -4.74 23.97
N SER A 86 -11.88 -5.05 23.23
CA SER A 86 -11.94 -6.26 22.40
C SER A 86 -10.90 -6.29 21.25
N GLY A 87 -10.19 -5.19 20.99
CA GLY A 87 -9.03 -5.14 20.10
C GLY A 87 -9.37 -4.88 18.63
N ARG A 88 -8.46 -5.26 17.72
CA ARG A 88 -8.61 -5.02 16.28
C ARG A 88 -9.92 -5.62 15.76
N GLY A 89 -10.64 -4.86 14.94
CA GLY A 89 -11.90 -5.29 14.35
C GLY A 89 -13.14 -5.11 15.23
N TRP A 90 -13.03 -4.40 16.36
CA TRP A 90 -14.19 -4.15 17.24
C TRP A 90 -15.37 -3.49 16.54
N GLN A 91 -15.13 -2.56 15.61
CA GLN A 91 -16.19 -1.95 14.80
C GLN A 91 -16.93 -2.97 13.92
N THR A 92 -16.23 -3.98 13.40
CA THR A 92 -16.87 -5.08 12.65
C THR A 92 -17.73 -5.93 13.57
N ARG A 93 -17.23 -6.28 14.77
CA ARG A 93 -18.01 -7.01 15.78
C ARG A 93 -19.28 -6.26 16.20
N VAL A 94 -19.18 -4.95 16.44
CA VAL A 94 -20.35 -4.10 16.73
C VAL A 94 -21.35 -4.14 15.59
N ASN A 95 -20.89 -3.98 14.35
CA ASN A 95 -21.76 -4.05 13.19
C ASN A 95 -22.48 -5.41 13.08
N ASP A 96 -21.79 -6.51 13.36
CA ASP A 96 -22.36 -7.85 13.28
C ASP A 96 -23.38 -8.12 14.41
N ALA A 97 -23.07 -7.66 15.62
CA ALA A 97 -24.02 -7.68 16.74
C ALA A 97 -25.30 -6.88 16.43
N MET A 98 -25.18 -5.70 15.81
CA MET A 98 -26.35 -4.92 15.37
C MET A 98 -27.15 -5.64 14.29
N ARG A 99 -26.48 -6.34 13.34
CA ARG A 99 -27.18 -7.15 12.33
C ARG A 99 -27.96 -8.30 12.95
N GLU A 100 -27.39 -8.97 13.94
CA GLU A 100 -28.05 -10.05 14.67
C GLU A 100 -29.22 -9.51 15.50
N TRP A 101 -29.02 -8.41 16.22
CA TRP A 101 -30.06 -7.75 17.00
C TRP A 101 -31.27 -7.37 16.13
N LEU A 102 -31.03 -6.81 14.93
CA LEU A 102 -32.09 -6.45 13.97
C LEU A 102 -32.84 -7.66 13.38
N LYS A 103 -32.23 -8.85 13.33
CA LYS A 103 -32.95 -10.07 12.92
C LYS A 103 -33.94 -10.52 13.99
N ALA A 104 -33.58 -10.33 15.26
CA ALA A 104 -34.41 -10.71 16.40
C ALA A 104 -35.43 -9.63 16.77
N HIS A 105 -35.12 -8.36 16.49
CA HIS A 105 -35.94 -7.21 16.86
C HIS A 105 -36.24 -6.40 15.60
N SER A 106 -37.43 -6.58 15.05
CA SER A 106 -37.90 -5.74 13.96
C SER A 106 -38.11 -4.32 14.51
N PRO A 107 -37.37 -3.31 14.03
CA PRO A 107 -37.62 -1.94 14.43
C PRO A 107 -39.01 -1.53 13.92
N VAL A 108 -39.84 -1.05 14.84
CA VAL A 108 -41.19 -0.49 14.55
C VAL A 108 -41.05 0.87 13.90
#